data_AF-A0A920HN60-F1
#
_entry.id   AF-A0A920HN60-F1
#
_cell.length_a   1.000
_cell.length_b   1.000
_cell.length_c   1.000
_cell.angle_alpha   90.00
_cell.angle_beta   90.00
_cell.angle_gamma   90.00
#
_symmetry.space_group_name_H-M   'P 1'
#
loop_
_entity.id
_entity.type
_entity.pdbx_description
1 polymer ?
#
loop_
_entity_poly.entity_id
_entity_poly.type
_entity_poly.pdbx_seq_one_letter_code
_entity_poly.pdbx_strand_id
1 'polypeptide(L)'
;MGQYGGKLVAIALLLFAFSTSITWCYYGDRSTAYIFGEKGVVWYRNFYVLCFVLAAVIDTTVVWNIAYVVVALVSIPNLIAMFVLRKEMKSLSDNFEIK
;
A
#
# COMPACT_ATOMS: atom_id res chain seq x y z
N MET A 1 18.13 31.18 -0.92
CA MET A 1 18.12 29.74 -0.56
C MET A 1 17.38 28.89 -1.61
N GLY A 2 17.57 29.11 -2.92
CA GLY A 2 16.49 28.84 -3.89
C GLY A 2 16.76 27.98 -5.13
N GLN A 3 17.92 27.32 -5.29
CA GLN A 3 18.19 26.46 -6.47
C GLN A 3 18.62 25.04 -6.11
N TYR A 4 19.49 24.88 -5.09
CA TYR A 4 19.91 23.56 -4.63
C TYR A 4 18.82 22.83 -3.83
N GLY A 5 18.01 23.57 -3.06
CA GLY A 5 16.90 23.00 -2.29
C GLY A 5 15.83 22.34 -3.18
N GLY A 6 15.42 22.99 -4.26
CA GLY A 6 14.43 22.43 -5.19
C GLY A 6 14.92 21.15 -5.89
N LYS A 7 16.20 21.11 -6.30
CA LYS A 7 16.80 19.91 -6.90
C LYS A 7 16.90 18.75 -5.91
N LEU A 8 17.29 19.04 -4.67
CA LEU A 8 17.37 18.02 -3.61
C LEU A 8 15.98 17.46 -3.29
N VAL A 9 14.97 18.33 -3.16
CA VAL A 9 13.58 17.92 -2.93
C VAL A 9 13.05 17.08 -4.09
N ALA A 10 13.34 17.43 -5.35
CA ALA A 10 12.94 16.64 -6.50
C ALA A 10 13.57 15.23 -6.50
N ILE A 11 14.86 15.11 -6.19
CA ILE A 11 15.54 13.81 -6.08
C ILE A 11 14.96 12.98 -4.92
N ALA A 12 14.73 13.61 -3.76
CA ALA A 12 14.14 12.93 -2.60
C ALA A 12 12.72 12.46 -2.88
N LEU A 13 11.87 13.29 -3.50
CA LEU A 13 10.51 12.94 -3.93
C LEU A 13 10.51 11.79 -4.93
N LEU A 14 11.44 11.81 -5.89
CA LEU A 14 11.57 10.75 -6.88
C LEU A 14 11.91 9.42 -6.19
N LEU A 15 12.93 9.39 -5.33
CA LEU A 15 13.31 8.18 -4.58
C LEU A 15 12.17 7.69 -3.66
N PHE A 16 11.45 8.61 -3.03
CA PHE A 16 10.31 8.30 -2.17
C PHE A 16 9.11 7.74 -2.95
N ALA A 17 8.81 8.30 -4.12
CA ALA A 17 7.75 7.79 -4.99
C ALA A 17 8.08 6.37 -5.49
N PHE A 18 9.34 6.12 -5.87
CA PHE A 18 9.79 4.79 -6.27
C PHE A 18 9.68 3.75 -5.15
N SER A 19 10.17 4.07 -3.94
CA SER A 19 10.09 3.13 -2.81
C SER A 19 8.66 2.82 -2.40
N THR A 20 7.78 3.84 -2.44
CA THR A 20 6.36 3.69 -2.17
C THR A 20 5.71 2.77 -3.22
N SER A 21 5.98 3.00 -4.51
CA SER A 21 5.42 2.19 -5.60
C SER A 21 5.82 0.72 -5.51
N ILE A 22 7.10 0.42 -5.20
CA ILE A 22 7.57 -0.96 -4.99
C ILE A 22 6.84 -1.61 -3.83
N THR A 23 6.67 -0.87 -2.73
CA THR A 23 5.98 -1.35 -1.54
C THR A 23 4.52 -1.70 -1.83
N TRP A 24 3.79 -0.84 -2.54
CA TRP A 24 2.42 -1.12 -2.96
C TRP A 24 2.30 -2.29 -3.93
N CYS A 25 3.24 -2.43 -4.88
CA CYS A 25 3.31 -3.59 -5.76
C CYS A 25 3.48 -4.89 -4.95
N TYR A 26 4.38 -4.90 -3.96
CA TYR A 26 4.61 -6.07 -3.11
C TYR A 26 3.40 -6.43 -2.24
N TYR A 27 2.71 -5.44 -1.67
CA TYR A 27 1.45 -5.68 -0.95
C TYR A 27 0.37 -6.28 -1.86
N GLY A 28 0.27 -5.79 -3.09
CA GLY A 28 -0.63 -6.30 -4.11
C GLY A 28 -0.30 -7.72 -4.55
N ASP A 29 0.98 -8.03 -4.74
CA ASP A 29 1.47 -9.37 -5.05
C ASP A 29 1.08 -10.36 -3.95
N ARG A 30 1.31 -10.01 -2.67
CA ARG A 30 0.91 -10.85 -1.53
C ARG A 30 -0.61 -11.03 -1.43
N SER A 31 -1.39 -9.96 -1.63
CA SER A 31 -2.85 -10.04 -1.59
C SER A 31 -3.39 -10.92 -2.71
N THR A 32 -2.85 -10.78 -3.93
CA THR A 32 -3.22 -11.61 -5.08
C THR A 32 -2.83 -13.06 -4.88
N ALA A 33 -1.63 -13.32 -4.35
CA ALA A 33 -1.18 -14.68 -4.03
C ALA A 33 -2.10 -15.35 -3.00
N TYR A 34 -2.61 -14.59 -2.02
CA TYR A 34 -3.54 -15.11 -1.02
C TYR A 34 -4.91 -15.47 -1.59
N ILE A 35 -5.42 -14.69 -2.56
CA ILE A 35 -6.77 -14.89 -3.13
C ILE A 35 -6.76 -15.87 -4.32
N PHE A 36 -5.75 -15.79 -5.20
CA PHE A 36 -5.69 -16.51 -6.47
C PHE A 36 -4.52 -17.50 -6.60
N GLY A 37 -3.64 -17.59 -5.59
CA GLY A 37 -2.41 -18.39 -5.63
C GLY A 37 -1.25 -17.73 -6.37
N GLU A 38 -0.05 -18.33 -6.28
CA GLU A 38 1.20 -17.76 -6.84
C GLU A 38 1.16 -17.51 -8.35
N LYS A 39 0.34 -18.24 -9.11
CA LYS A 39 0.21 -18.08 -10.56
C LYS A 39 -0.46 -16.77 -10.98
N GLY A 40 -1.27 -16.15 -10.11
CA GLY A 40 -1.96 -14.89 -10.40
C GLY A 40 -1.07 -13.64 -10.25
N VAL A 41 0.05 -13.77 -9.54
CA VAL A 41 0.94 -12.63 -9.20
C VAL A 41 1.55 -11.98 -10.45
N VAL A 42 1.96 -12.77 -11.43
CA VAL A 42 2.58 -12.26 -12.66
C VAL A 42 1.60 -11.40 -13.46
N TRP A 43 0.32 -11.80 -13.52
CA TRP A 43 -0.73 -11.02 -14.18
C TRP A 43 -1.04 -9.73 -13.44
N TYR A 44 -1.09 -9.77 -12.10
CA TYR A 44 -1.28 -8.59 -11.27
C TYR A 44 -0.17 -7.57 -11.48
N ARG A 45 1.11 -8.00 -11.50
CA ARG A 45 2.24 -7.10 -11.72
C ARG A 45 2.15 -6.38 -13.07
N ASN A 46 1.72 -7.07 -14.12
CA ASN A 46 1.56 -6.47 -15.45
C ASN A 46 0.42 -5.44 -15.47
N PHE A 47 -0.69 -5.74 -14.78
CA PHE A 47 -1.80 -4.82 -14.62
C PHE A 47 -1.42 -3.58 -13.79
N TYR A 48 -0.65 -3.77 -12.71
CA TYR A 48 -0.17 -2.69 -11.84
C TYR A 48 0.65 -1.65 -12.63
N VAL A 49 1.58 -2.10 -13.48
CA VAL A 49 2.39 -1.20 -14.32
C VAL A 49 1.51 -0.43 -15.32
N LEU A 50 0.53 -1.09 -15.93
CA LEU A 50 -0.44 -0.43 -16.81
C LEU A 50 -1.24 0.65 -16.08
N CYS A 51 -1.78 0.33 -14.90
CA CYS A 51 -2.49 1.29 -14.07
C CYS A 51 -1.60 2.46 -13.63
N PHE A 52 -0.31 2.21 -13.35
CA PHE A 52 0.64 3.26 -13.00
C PHE A 52 0.84 4.27 -14.13
N VAL A 53 0.93 3.80 -15.38
CA VAL A 53 1.02 4.68 -16.56
C VAL A 53 -0.28 5.44 -16.77
N LEU A 54 -1.43 4.79 -16.62
CA LEU A 54 -2.74 5.45 -16.73
C LEU A 54 -2.92 6.53 -15.66
N ALA A 55 -2.47 6.28 -14.44
CA ALA A 55 -2.53 7.24 -13.33
C ALA A 55 -1.70 8.50 -13.59
N ALA A 56 -0.65 8.43 -14.44
CA ALA A 56 0.12 9.60 -14.84
C ALA A 56 -0.61 10.49 -15.88
N VAL A 57 -1.66 9.99 -16.52
CA VAL A 57 -2.44 10.69 -17.56
C VAL A 57 -3.78 11.22 -17.02
N ILE A 58 -4.36 10.52 -16.05
CA ILE A 58 -5.64 10.90 -15.43
C ILE A 58 -5.45 12.12 -14.50
N ASP A 59 -6.49 12.94 -14.36
CA ASP A 59 -6.50 14.07 -13.43
C ASP A 59 -6.21 13.62 -11.99
N THR A 60 -5.26 14.30 -11.36
CA THR A 60 -4.80 14.02 -10.00
C THR A 60 -5.96 13.98 -8.99
N THR A 61 -6.98 14.82 -9.13
CA THR A 61 -8.15 14.87 -8.25
C THR A 61 -8.95 13.57 -8.31
N VAL A 62 -9.12 13.00 -9.51
CA VAL A 62 -9.82 11.74 -9.69
C VAL A 62 -9.03 10.59 -9.05
N VAL A 63 -7.72 10.57 -9.25
CA VAL A 63 -6.83 9.57 -8.65
C VAL A 63 -6.90 9.62 -7.12
N TRP A 64 -6.84 10.81 -6.52
CA TRP A 64 -6.95 10.97 -5.07
C TRP A 64 -8.32 10.56 -4.54
N ASN A 65 -9.42 10.92 -5.23
CA ASN A 65 -10.76 10.53 -4.81
C ASN A 65 -10.93 9.01 -4.78
N ILE A 66 -10.46 8.31 -5.82
CA ILE A 66 -10.48 6.84 -5.85
C ILE A 66 -9.62 6.27 -4.71
N ALA A 67 -8.42 6.81 -4.48
CA ALA A 67 -7.54 6.36 -3.41
C ALA A 67 -8.21 6.48 -2.04
N TYR A 68 -8.88 7.60 -1.73
CA TYR A 68 -9.58 7.77 -0.46
C TYR A 68 -10.69 6.74 -0.25
N VAL A 69 -11.49 6.47 -1.28
CA VAL A 69 -12.56 5.48 -1.21
C VAL A 69 -12.01 4.07 -0.98
N VAL A 70 -10.97 3.68 -1.74
CA VAL A 70 -10.36 2.34 -1.63
C VAL A 70 -9.69 2.16 -0.27
N VAL A 71 -8.95 3.15 0.22
CA VAL A 71 -8.29 3.07 1.54
C VAL A 71 -9.32 3.00 2.66
N ALA A 72 -10.41 3.76 2.59
CA ALA A 72 -11.50 3.65 3.55
C ALA A 72 -12.12 2.25 3.52
N LEU A 73 -12.38 1.69 2.34
CA LEU A 73 -12.97 0.36 2.18
C LEU A 73 -12.09 -0.75 2.76
N VAL A 74 -10.76 -0.68 2.60
CA VAL A 74 -9.82 -1.65 3.19
C VAL A 74 -9.66 -1.45 4.69
N SER A 75 -9.72 -0.20 5.16
CA SER A 75 -9.53 0.13 6.58
C SER A 75 -10.68 -0.33 7.46
N ILE A 76 -11.93 -0.24 6.99
CA ILE A 76 -13.13 -0.66 7.74
C ILE A 76 -13.05 -2.12 8.21
N PRO A 77 -12.87 -3.14 7.35
CA PRO A 77 -12.79 -4.54 7.78
C PRO A 77 -11.54 -4.79 8.63
N ASN A 78 -10.41 -4.13 8.34
CA ASN A 78 -9.20 -4.26 9.14
C ASN A 78 -9.41 -3.77 10.58
N LEU A 79 -10.05 -2.61 10.76
CA LEU A 79 -10.37 -2.07 12.09
C LEU A 79 -11.36 -2.94 12.86
N ILE A 80 -12.37 -3.49 12.18
CA ILE A 80 -13.32 -4.43 12.80
C ILE A 80 -12.59 -5.69 13.27
N ALA A 81 -11.73 -6.27 12.42
CA ALA A 81 -10.94 -7.44 12.77
C ALA A 81 -10.04 -7.17 13.99
N MET A 82 -9.32 -6.03 14.01
CA MET A 82 -8.51 -5.64 15.16
C MET A 82 -9.32 -5.50 16.45
N PHE A 83 -10.53 -4.93 16.38
CA PHE A 83 -11.39 -4.77 17.56
C PHE A 83 -11.86 -6.11 18.14
N VAL A 84 -12.17 -7.07 17.27
CA VAL A 84 -12.55 -8.44 17.65
C VAL A 84 -11.36 -9.21 18.21
N LEU A 85 -10.22 -9.18 17.51
CA LEU A 85 -8.99 -9.90 17.92
C LEU A 85 -8.26 -9.27 19.11
N ARG A 86 -8.64 -8.08 19.58
CA ARG A 86 -7.93 -7.40 20.68
C ARG A 86 -7.74 -8.27 21.94
N LYS A 87 -8.72 -9.14 22.22
CA LYS A 87 -8.67 -10.04 23.39
C LYS A 87 -7.64 -11.14 23.19
N GLU A 88 -7.59 -11.73 22.01
CA GLU A 88 -6.60 -12.76 21.65
C GLU A 88 -5.19 -12.16 21.60
N MET A 89 -5.04 -10.95 21.03
CA MET A 89 -3.76 -10.25 20.97
C MET A 89 -3.21 -9.95 22.38
N LYS A 90 -4.08 -9.54 23.32
CA LYS A 90 -3.70 -9.36 24.73
C LYS A 90 -3.26 -10.67 25.37
N SER A 91 -4.00 -11.75 25.15
CA SER A 91 -3.65 -13.09 25.68
C SER A 91 -2.34 -13.63 25.10
N LEU A 92 -2.03 -13.32 23.84
CA LEU A 92 -0.78 -13.73 23.21
C LEU A 92 0.39 -12.90 23.75
N SER A 93 0.23 -11.58 23.92
CA SER A 93 1.26 -10.71 24.50
C SER A 93 1.64 -11.15 25.92
N ASP A 94 0.64 -11.44 26.77
CA ASP A 94 0.85 -11.88 28.15
C ASP A 94 1.64 -13.22 28.20
N ASN A 95 1.37 -14.14 27.27
CA ASN A 95 2.09 -15.42 27.19
C ASN A 95 3.54 -15.27 26.67
N PHE A 96 3.84 -14.23 25.90
CA PHE A 96 5.20 -13.95 25.42
C PHE A 96 6.05 -13.22 26.47
N GLU A 97 5.45 -12.45 27.38
CA GLU A 97 6.16 -11.79 28.50
C GLU A 97 6.44 -12.72 29.69
N ILE A 98 5.88 -13.95 29.71
CA ILE A 98 6.09 -14.94 30.79
C ILE A 98 7.28 -15.90 30.51
N LYS A 99 8.14 -15.60 29.54
CA LYS A 99 9.43 -16.31 29.34
C LYS A 99 10.60 -15.35 29.41
#